data_AF-A0A1M5R9V9-F1
#
_entry.id   AF-A0A1M5R9V9-F1
#
_cell.length_a   1.000
_cell.length_b   1.000
_cell.length_c   1.000
_cell.angle_alpha   90.00
_cell.angle_beta   90.00
_cell.angle_gamma   90.00
#
_symmetry.space_group_name_H-M   'P 1'
#
loop_
_entity.id
_entity.type
_entity.pdbx_description
1 polymer ?
#
loop_
_entity_poly.entity_id
_entity_poly.type
_entity_poly.pdbx_seq_one_letter_code
_entity_poly.pdbx_strand_id
1 'polypeptide(L)' 'MSRGSQTFKQVDLTKALKGAANAGIKVRRIEIDKKTGNIVLYAGQADDPQAPKNEWDDVR' A
#
# COMPACT_ATOMS: atom_id res chain seq x y z
N MET A 1 -21.06 8.89 -1.14
CA MET A 1 -20.01 9.49 -0.29
C MET A 1 -18.69 9.45 -1.04
N SER A 2 -18.26 10.57 -1.64
CA SER A 2 -16.91 10.66 -2.20
C SER A 2 -15.90 10.80 -1.06
N ARG A 3 -14.77 10.09 -1.12
CA ARG A 3 -13.76 10.01 -0.05
C ARG A 3 -12.91 11.29 0.10
N GLY A 4 -13.43 12.46 -0.29
CA GLY A 4 -12.67 13.71 -0.36
C GLY A 4 -11.70 13.78 -1.55
N SER A 5 -10.94 14.87 -1.63
CA SER A 5 -9.87 15.03 -2.62
C SER A 5 -8.70 14.13 -2.25
N GLN A 6 -8.34 13.20 -3.15
CA GLN A 6 -7.18 12.32 -2.96
C GLN A 6 -5.94 12.97 -3.56
N THR A 7 -4.85 12.98 -2.79
CA THR A 7 -3.54 13.53 -3.20
C THR A 7 -2.75 12.62 -4.13
N PHE A 8 -3.24 11.40 -4.38
CA PHE A 8 -2.61 10.40 -5.23
C PHE A 8 -3.61 9.86 -6.26
N LYS A 9 -3.10 9.43 -7.42
CA LYS A 9 -3.90 8.71 -8.42
C LYS A 9 -3.65 7.21 -8.31
N GLN A 10 -4.66 6.42 -8.67
CA GLN A 10 -4.54 4.96 -8.75
C GLN A 10 -3.40 4.52 -9.71
N VAL A 11 -3.19 5.28 -10.78
CA VAL A 11 -2.12 5.04 -11.75
C VAL A 11 -0.75 5.14 -11.10
N ASP A 12 -0.55 6.09 -10.18
CA ASP A 12 0.73 6.30 -9.51
C ASP A 12 1.04 5.13 -8.57
N LEU A 13 0.02 4.64 -7.83
CA LEU A 13 0.13 3.44 -7.01
C LEU A 13 0.54 2.21 -7.84
N THR A 14 -0.10 2.06 -9.01
CA THR A 14 0.16 0.94 -9.93
C THR A 14 1.58 1.00 -10.48
N LYS A 15 2.07 2.18 -10.87
CA LYS A 15 3.44 2.37 -11.36
C LYS A 15 4.47 2.07 -10.28
N ALA A 16 4.26 2.55 -9.06
CA ALA A 16 5.17 2.29 -7.95
C ALA A 16 5.29 0.80 -7.63
N LEU A 17 4.16 0.09 -7.59
CA LEU A 17 4.12 -1.36 -7.38
C LEU A 17 4.84 -2.14 -8.48
N LYS A 18 4.53 -1.84 -9.74
CA LYS A 18 5.19 -2.49 -10.89
C LYS A 18 6.69 -2.21 -10.92
N GLY A 19 7.09 -0.98 -10.61
CA GLY A 19 8.50 -0.60 -10.50
C GLY A 19 9.23 -1.41 -9.45
N ALA A 20 8.66 -1.52 -8.24
CA ALA A 20 9.22 -2.32 -7.17
C ALA A 20 9.33 -3.81 -7.54
N ALA A 21 8.27 -4.39 -8.12
CA ALA A 21 8.27 -5.78 -8.58
C ALA A 21 9.33 -6.05 -9.66
N ASN A 22 9.44 -5.17 -10.66
CA ASN A 22 10.43 -5.27 -11.72
C ASN A 22 11.87 -5.13 -11.19
N ALA A 23 12.06 -4.37 -10.11
CA ALA A 23 13.34 -4.25 -9.41
C ALA A 23 13.64 -5.44 -8.47
N GLY A 24 12.77 -6.46 -8.43
CA GLY A 24 12.92 -7.62 -7.54
C GLY A 24 12.63 -7.29 -6.07
N ILE A 25 12.08 -6.12 -5.77
CA ILE A 25 11.74 -5.70 -4.41
C ILE A 25 10.39 -6.32 -4.04
N LYS A 26 10.40 -7.20 -3.04
CA LYS A 26 9.17 -7.72 -2.42
C LYS A 26 8.57 -6.63 -1.53
N VAL A 27 7.44 -6.09 -1.94
CA VAL A 27 6.68 -5.09 -1.19
C VAL A 27 5.77 -5.82 -0.20
N ARG A 28 5.92 -5.52 1.09
CA ARG A 28 5.08 -6.07 2.18
C ARG A 28 3.86 -5.20 2.43
N ARG A 29 4.04 -3.89 2.44
CA ARG A 29 3.01 -2.92 2.81
C ARG A 29 3.15 -1.65 1.98
N ILE A 30 2.03 -1.02 1.70
CA ILE A 30 1.96 0.26 1.02
C ILE A 30 1.10 1.18 1.87
N GLU A 31 1.58 2.39 2.09
CA GLU A 31 0.87 3.42 2.82
C GLU A 31 0.85 4.72 2.02
N ILE A 32 -0.18 5.52 2.28
CA ILE A 32 -0.22 6.91 1.84
C ILE A 32 0.04 7.75 3.09
N ASP A 33 1.14 8.48 3.09
CA ASP A 33 1.40 9.45 4.15
C ASP A 33 0.32 10.53 4.08
N LYS A 34 -0.52 10.60 5.11
CA LYS A 34 -1.63 11.55 5.18
C LYS A 34 -1.18 13.01 5.26
N LYS A 35 0.06 13.27 5.69
CA LYS A 35 0.61 14.64 5.80
C LYS A 35 1.14 15.14 4.47
N THR A 36 1.84 14.28 3.73
CA THR A 36 2.55 14.67 2.49
C THR A 36 1.85 14.22 1.21
N GLY A 37 0.97 13.22 1.28
CA GLY A 37 0.37 12.56 0.11
C GLY A 37 1.28 11.57 -0.59
N ASN A 38 2.48 11.32 -0.06
CA ASN A 38 3.45 10.42 -0.68
C ASN A 38 3.02 8.95 -0.57
N ILE A 39 3.34 8.18 -1.62
CA ILE A 39 3.22 6.73 -1.62
C ILE A 39 4.49 6.15 -0.98
N VAL A 40 4.34 5.46 0.15
CA VAL A 40 5.43 4.83 0.90
C VAL A 40 5.33 3.32 0.73
N LEU A 41 6.42 2.70 0.24
CA LEU A 41 6.49 1.24 0.05
C LEU A 41 7.45 0.66 1.08
N TYR A 42 6.97 -0.32 1.84
CA TYR A 42 7.78 -1.07 2.80
C TYR A 42 8.24 -2.37 2.15
N ALA A 43 9.55 -2.49 1.95
CA ALA A 43 10.18 -3.71 1.44
C ALA A 43 10.37 -4.75 2.56
N GLY A 44 10.20 -6.03 2.24
CA GLY A 44 10.44 -7.14 3.18
C GLY A 44 9.94 -8.47 2.65
N GLN A 45 10.37 -9.58 3.26
CA GLN A 45 9.77 -10.89 2.99
C GLN A 45 8.32 -10.89 3.49
N ALA A 46 7.41 -11.36 2.65
CA ALA A 46 6.01 -11.55 3.00
C ALA A 46 5.87 -12.83 3.83
N ASP A 47 6.44 -12.84 5.03
CA ASP A 47 6.21 -13.88 6.03
C ASP A 47 6.40 -13.26 7.42
N ASP A 48 5.29 -12.74 7.94
CA ASP A 48 5.13 -12.52 9.37
C ASP A 48 3.80 -13.16 9.76
N PRO A 49 3.79 -14.38 10.32
CA PRO A 49 2.59 -15.07 10.79
C PRO A 49 1.80 -14.28 11.84
N GLN A 50 2.35 -13.16 12.35
CA GLN A 50 1.70 -12.25 13.30
C GLN A 50 1.16 -10.95 12.67
N ALA A 51 0.97 -10.86 11.36
CA ALA A 51 0.27 -9.71 10.79
C ALA A 51 -1.12 -9.56 11.46
N PRO A 52 -1.42 -8.42 12.12
CA PRO A 52 -2.70 -8.24 12.80
C PRO A 52 -3.82 -8.37 11.78
N LYS A 53 -4.76 -9.28 12.09
CA LYS A 53 -5.93 -9.54 11.25
C LYS A 53 -6.68 -8.22 11.03
N ASN A 54 -6.93 -7.85 9.77
CA ASN A 54 -7.63 -6.62 9.45
C ASN A 54 -9.10 -6.74 9.89
N GLU A 55 -9.53 -5.85 10.77
CA GLU A 55 -10.89 -5.84 11.36
C GLU A 55 -12.00 -5.69 10.29
N TRP A 56 -11.66 -5.20 9.11
CA TRP A 56 -12.58 -5.02 7.99
C TRP A 56 -12.77 -6.27 7.12
N ASP A 57 -11.96 -7.31 7.29
CA ASP A 57 -12.06 -8.54 6.49
C ASP A 57 -13.23 -9.44 6.93
N ASP A 58 -13.73 -9.26 8.15
CA ASP A 58 -14.81 -10.08 8.75
C ASP A 58 -16.21 -9.43 8.64
N VAL A 59 -16.34 -8.26 8.03
CA VAL A 59 -17.63 -7.58 7.87
C VAL A 59 -18.43 -8.21 6.72
N ARG A 60 -19.52 -8.91 7.05
CA ARG A 60 -20.51 -9.48 6.11
C ARG A 60 -21.76 -8.63 6.02
#